data_AF-A0A2H1GHC9-F1
#
_entry.id   AF-A0A2H1GHC9-F1
#
_cell.length_a   1.000
_cell.length_b   1.000
_cell.length_c   1.000
_cell.angle_alpha   90.00
_cell.angle_beta   90.00
_cell.angle_gamma   90.00
#
_symmetry.space_group_name_H-M   'P 1'
#
loop_
_entity.id
_entity.type
_entity.pdbx_description
1 polymer ?
#
loop_
_entity_poly.entity_id
_entity_poly.type
_entity_poly.pdbx_seq_one_letter_code
_entity_poly.pdbx_strand_id
1 'polypeptide(L)'
;MCHICAISEIAKKDRWPKPLEASKTDLHLLIPMIHDQYEHFHAVKQQIPTTPIPETLITLLRTLRELLNSLEDDREKWWTSPAKRELRKKLDLEGDQKKMSELQKINNAVRDRLGETQAKLGGFVRWTLGFNGGVYELENAWRVAGGV
;
A
#
# COMPACT_ATOMS: atom_id res chain seq x y z
N MET A 1 7.20 0.41 -16.75
CA MET A 1 6.18 0.24 -15.69
C MET A 1 6.61 1.07 -14.49
N CYS A 2 5.81 2.03 -14.03
CA CYS A 2 6.20 2.92 -12.92
C CYS A 2 6.08 2.21 -11.55
N HIS A 3 6.71 2.77 -10.51
CA HIS A 3 6.69 2.20 -9.17
C HIS A 3 5.27 2.01 -8.60
N ILE A 4 4.31 2.88 -8.97
CA ILE A 4 2.90 2.77 -8.57
C ILE A 4 2.21 1.60 -9.26
N CYS A 5 2.43 1.37 -10.56
CA CYS A 5 1.87 0.20 -11.25
C CYS A 5 2.38 -1.13 -10.65
N ALA A 6 3.61 -1.16 -10.15
CA ALA A 6 4.15 -2.35 -9.46
C ALA A 6 3.37 -2.72 -8.19
N ILE A 7 2.72 -1.74 -7.53
CA ILE A 7 1.83 -2.00 -6.37
C ILE A 7 0.63 -2.85 -6.80
N SER A 8 0.09 -2.61 -7.99
CA SER A 8 -1.05 -3.40 -8.52
C SER A 8 -0.64 -4.85 -8.75
N GLU A 9 0.55 -5.09 -9.29
CA GLU A 9 1.06 -6.45 -9.49
C GLU A 9 1.28 -7.20 -8.18
N ILE A 10 1.70 -6.51 -7.12
CA ILE A 10 1.83 -7.10 -5.78
C ILE A 10 0.44 -7.43 -5.21
N ALA A 11 -0.53 -6.54 -5.38
CA ALA A 11 -1.91 -6.71 -4.91
C ALA A 11 -2.63 -7.88 -5.61
N LYS A 12 -2.34 -8.12 -6.90
CA LYS A 12 -2.89 -9.23 -7.69
C LYS A 12 -2.47 -10.62 -7.21
N LYS A 13 -1.37 -10.75 -6.46
CA LYS A 13 -0.91 -12.06 -5.96
C LYS A 13 -1.99 -12.71 -5.08
N ASP A 14 -2.23 -14.01 -5.30
CA ASP A 14 -3.30 -14.77 -4.63
C ASP A 14 -3.11 -14.89 -3.11
N ARG A 15 -4.19 -15.25 -2.41
CA ARG A 15 -4.28 -15.56 -0.96
C ARG A 15 -4.26 -14.36 -0.02
N TRP A 16 -5.26 -13.49 -0.15
CA TRP A 16 -5.57 -12.52 0.89
C TRP A 16 -6.55 -13.14 1.91
N PRO A 17 -6.45 -12.81 3.20
CA PRO A 17 -7.50 -13.13 4.14
C PRO A 17 -8.80 -12.44 3.70
N LYS A 18 -9.94 -13.13 3.81
CA LYS A 18 -11.25 -12.59 3.41
C LYS A 18 -11.52 -11.14 3.88
N PRO A 19 -11.17 -10.73 5.12
CA PRO A 19 -11.39 -9.36 5.56
C PRO A 19 -10.65 -8.28 4.74
N LEU A 20 -9.58 -8.65 4.04
CA LEU A 20 -8.76 -7.72 3.25
C LEU A 20 -9.16 -7.67 1.76
N GLU A 21 -10.06 -8.54 1.30
CA GLU A 21 -10.47 -8.60 -0.11
C GLU A 21 -11.26 -7.33 -0.55
N ALA A 22 -12.01 -6.70 0.38
CA ALA A 22 -12.71 -5.45 0.11
C ALA A 22 -11.71 -4.33 -0.20
N SER A 23 -10.76 -4.10 0.71
CA SER A 23 -9.72 -3.07 0.59
C SER A 23 -8.73 -3.32 -0.57
N LYS A 24 -8.60 -4.58 -1.02
CA LYS A 24 -7.88 -4.90 -2.26
C LYS A 24 -8.56 -4.33 -3.51
N THR A 25 -9.89 -4.27 -3.52
CA THR A 25 -10.65 -3.66 -4.63
C THR A 25 -10.33 -2.17 -4.75
N ASP A 26 -10.21 -1.49 -3.62
CA ASP A 26 -9.87 -0.06 -3.58
C ASP A 26 -8.46 0.21 -4.14
N LEU A 27 -7.48 -0.67 -3.89
CA LEU A 27 -6.16 -0.57 -4.49
C LEU A 27 -6.22 -0.62 -6.03
N HIS A 28 -7.07 -1.48 -6.59
CA HIS A 28 -7.24 -1.62 -8.03
C HIS A 28 -7.91 -0.40 -8.68
N LEU A 29 -8.67 0.38 -7.92
CA LEU A 29 -9.27 1.64 -8.39
C LEU A 29 -8.29 2.81 -8.28
N LEU A 30 -7.58 2.89 -7.15
CA LEU A 30 -6.75 4.05 -6.83
C LEU A 30 -5.45 4.11 -7.64
N ILE A 31 -4.84 2.96 -7.92
CA ILE A 31 -3.56 2.88 -8.64
C ILE A 31 -3.66 3.43 -10.08
N PRO A 32 -4.66 3.06 -10.91
CA PRO A 32 -4.86 3.67 -12.22
C PRO A 32 -5.06 5.18 -12.14
N MET A 33 -5.86 5.67 -11.19
CA MET A 33 -6.09 7.10 -11.02
C MET A 33 -4.79 7.87 -10.72
N ILE A 34 -3.94 7.32 -9.84
CA ILE A 34 -2.62 7.90 -9.55
C ILE A 34 -1.73 7.87 -10.80
N HIS A 35 -1.74 6.77 -11.55
CA HIS A 35 -0.95 6.64 -12.77
C HIS A 35 -1.34 7.70 -13.80
N ASP A 36 -2.63 7.83 -14.10
CA ASP A 36 -3.12 8.79 -15.10
C ASP A 36 -2.80 10.24 -14.70
N GLN A 37 -3.00 10.59 -13.43
CA GLN A 37 -2.65 11.91 -12.91
C GLN A 37 -1.14 12.19 -12.96
N TYR A 38 -0.32 11.18 -12.65
CA TYR A 38 1.13 11.30 -12.74
C TYR A 38 1.61 11.45 -14.18
N GLU A 39 1.11 10.67 -15.12
CA GLU A 39 1.48 10.77 -16.55
C GLU A 39 1.12 12.14 -17.10
N HIS A 40 -0.07 12.65 -16.76
CA HIS A 40 -0.47 14.01 -17.14
C HIS A 40 0.48 15.07 -16.57
N PHE A 41 0.76 15.01 -15.26
CA PHE A 41 1.71 15.91 -14.61
C PHE A 41 3.10 15.84 -15.25
N HIS A 42 3.60 14.63 -15.49
CA HIS A 42 4.92 14.40 -16.06
C HIS A 42 5.03 14.98 -17.47
N ALA A 43 4.01 14.80 -18.31
CA ALA A 43 3.96 15.39 -19.65
C ALA A 43 4.00 16.93 -19.61
N VAL A 44 3.26 17.55 -18.69
CA VAL A 44 3.28 19.01 -18.50
C VAL A 44 4.63 19.47 -17.96
N LYS A 45 5.21 18.77 -16.99
CA LYS A 45 6.51 19.10 -16.39
C LYS A 45 7.67 19.07 -17.39
N GLN A 46 7.61 18.19 -18.39
CA GLN A 46 8.60 18.17 -19.47
C GLN A 46 8.57 19.44 -20.33
N GLN A 47 7.40 20.07 -20.46
CA GLN A 47 7.24 21.33 -21.20
C GLN A 47 7.53 22.54 -20.30
N ILE A 48 7.13 22.47 -19.04
CA ILE A 48 7.24 23.54 -18.04
C ILE A 48 7.91 22.96 -16.77
N PRO A 49 9.24 23.04 -16.64
CA PRO A 49 9.96 22.41 -15.53
C PRO A 49 9.56 22.91 -14.13
N THR A 50 8.98 24.10 -14.05
CA THR A 50 8.51 24.74 -12.81
C THR A 50 7.10 24.33 -12.41
N THR A 51 6.42 23.46 -13.17
CA THR A 51 5.07 22.98 -12.84
C THR A 51 5.08 22.30 -11.46
N PRO A 52 4.26 22.80 -10.51
CA PRO A 52 4.14 22.18 -9.20
C PRO A 52 3.41 20.84 -9.30
N ILE A 53 3.66 19.95 -8.34
CA ILE A 53 2.94 18.68 -8.25
C ILE A 53 1.45 18.99 -7.96
N PRO A 54 0.51 18.41 -8.72
CA PRO A 54 -0.92 18.63 -8.50
C PRO A 54 -1.35 18.18 -7.10
N GLU A 55 -2.17 18.98 -6.44
CA GLU A 55 -2.75 18.65 -5.13
C GLU A 55 -3.61 17.39 -5.20
N THR A 56 -4.27 17.15 -6.33
CA THR A 56 -5.02 15.92 -6.61
C THR A 56 -4.12 14.68 -6.54
N LEU A 57 -2.93 14.73 -7.16
CA LEU A 57 -1.96 13.65 -7.11
C LEU A 57 -1.44 13.41 -5.68
N ILE A 58 -1.14 14.49 -4.95
CA ILE A 58 -0.74 14.40 -3.54
C ILE A 58 -1.84 13.74 -2.70
N THR A 59 -3.10 14.13 -2.90
CA THR A 59 -4.25 13.59 -2.19
C THR A 59 -4.43 12.11 -2.47
N LEU A 60 -4.39 11.69 -3.74
CA LEU A 60 -4.50 10.28 -4.11
C LEU A 60 -3.39 9.42 -3.49
N LEU A 61 -2.16 9.93 -3.44
CA LEU A 61 -1.03 9.24 -2.80
C LEU A 61 -1.19 9.13 -1.28
N ARG A 62 -1.79 10.13 -0.63
CA ARG A 62 -2.15 10.07 0.80
C ARG A 62 -3.24 9.04 1.05
N THR A 63 -4.29 9.04 0.24
CA THR A 63 -5.35 8.01 0.30
C THR A 63 -4.77 6.62 0.11
N LEU A 64 -3.81 6.45 -0.81
CA LEU A 64 -3.15 5.14 -1.02
C LEU A 64 -2.38 4.72 0.23
N ARG A 65 -1.65 5.64 0.85
CA ARG A 65 -0.95 5.36 2.11
C ARG A 65 -1.92 4.94 3.22
N GLU A 66 -3.00 5.69 3.41
CA GLU A 66 -4.00 5.40 4.44
C GLU A 66 -4.64 4.03 4.21
N LEU A 67 -4.97 3.69 2.97
CA LEU A 67 -5.48 2.38 2.58
C LEU A 67 -4.47 1.27 2.90
N LEU A 68 -3.18 1.46 2.60
CA LEU A 68 -2.13 0.49 2.94
C LEU A 68 -1.97 0.31 4.46
N ASN A 69 -2.11 1.39 5.25
CA ASN A 69 -2.08 1.31 6.71
C ASN A 69 -3.32 0.57 7.25
N SER A 70 -4.50 0.86 6.72
CA SER A 70 -5.74 0.14 7.09
C SER A 70 -5.64 -1.35 6.78
N LEU A 71 -5.05 -1.72 5.64
CA LEU A 71 -4.81 -3.12 5.27
C LEU A 71 -3.90 -3.85 6.27
N GLU A 72 -2.86 -3.18 6.77
CA GLU A 72 -1.96 -3.75 7.78
C GLU A 72 -2.68 -3.89 9.14
N ASP A 73 -3.47 -2.90 9.53
CA ASP A 73 -4.30 -2.97 10.74
C ASP A 73 -5.32 -4.11 10.66
N ASP A 74 -5.99 -4.28 9.51
CA ASP A 74 -6.97 -5.33 9.30
C ASP A 74 -6.31 -6.72 9.25
N ARG A 75 -5.11 -6.83 8.68
CA ARG A 75 -4.28 -8.05 8.75
C ARG A 75 -4.01 -8.42 10.20
N GLU A 76 -3.55 -7.45 11.01
CA GLU A 76 -3.17 -7.69 12.39
C GLU A 76 -4.40 -8.03 13.25
N LYS A 77 -5.52 -7.32 13.10
CA LYS A 77 -6.79 -7.64 13.76
C LYS A 77 -7.28 -9.03 13.38
N TRP A 78 -7.20 -9.40 12.11
CA TRP A 78 -7.54 -10.75 11.67
C TRP A 78 -6.67 -11.80 12.36
N TRP A 79 -5.34 -11.62 12.35
CA TRP A 79 -4.40 -12.57 12.93
C TRP A 79 -4.55 -12.72 14.44
N THR A 80 -4.79 -11.62 15.14
CA THR A 80 -4.91 -11.55 16.60
C THR A 80 -6.33 -11.79 17.11
N SER A 81 -7.33 -11.89 16.23
CA SER A 81 -8.73 -12.13 16.62
C SER A 81 -8.92 -13.37 17.50
N PRO A 82 -9.87 -13.35 18.45
CA PRO A 82 -10.21 -14.52 19.27
C PRO A 82 -10.49 -15.77 18.43
N ALA A 83 -11.30 -15.63 17.37
CA ALA A 83 -11.63 -16.73 16.47
C ALA A 83 -10.39 -17.36 15.80
N LYS A 84 -9.39 -16.56 15.40
CA LYS A 84 -8.14 -17.10 14.84
C LYS A 84 -7.23 -17.69 15.91
N ARG A 85 -7.18 -17.11 17.10
CA ARG A 85 -6.44 -17.69 18.24
C ARG A 85 -6.99 -19.07 18.62
N GLU A 86 -8.31 -19.20 18.71
CA GLU A 86 -9.00 -20.46 19.01
C GLU A 86 -8.76 -21.50 17.91
N LEU A 87 -8.86 -21.10 16.64
CA LEU A 87 -8.55 -21.98 15.52
C LEU A 87 -7.12 -22.50 15.60
N ARG A 88 -6.13 -21.64 15.87
CA ARG A 88 -4.73 -22.07 16.02
C ARG A 88 -4.55 -23.04 17.17
N LYS A 89 -5.17 -22.76 18.33
CA LYS A 89 -5.16 -23.66 19.48
C LYS A 89 -5.76 -25.02 19.15
N LYS A 90 -6.89 -25.04 18.43
CA LYS A 90 -7.54 -26.28 17.99
C LYS A 90 -6.66 -27.09 17.05
N LEU A 91 -6.06 -26.46 16.04
CA LEU A 91 -5.15 -27.12 15.09
C LEU A 91 -3.92 -27.71 15.79
N ASP A 92 -3.39 -27.01 16.80
CA ASP A 92 -2.27 -27.49 17.61
C ASP A 92 -2.65 -28.74 18.43
N LEU A 93 -3.81 -28.71 19.10
CA LEU A 93 -4.34 -29.85 19.86
C LEU A 93 -4.66 -31.07 18.96
N GLU A 94 -5.13 -30.83 17.73
CA GLU A 94 -5.42 -31.87 16.74
C GLU A 94 -4.16 -32.38 16.01
N GLY A 95 -2.99 -31.77 16.24
CA GLY A 95 -1.75 -32.12 15.56
C GLY A 95 -1.72 -31.77 14.07
N ASP A 96 -2.63 -30.93 13.58
CA ASP A 96 -2.74 -30.55 12.16
C ASP A 96 -1.72 -29.44 11.81
N GLN A 97 -0.44 -29.82 11.88
CA GLN A 97 0.70 -28.95 11.60
C GLN A 97 0.69 -28.40 10.17
N LYS A 98 0.08 -29.12 9.21
CA LYS A 98 -0.03 -28.68 7.83
C LYS A 98 -0.91 -27.44 7.73
N LYS A 99 -2.15 -27.48 8.26
CA LYS A 99 -3.04 -26.32 8.25
C LYS A 99 -2.49 -25.16 9.07
N MET A 100 -1.82 -25.45 10.17
CA MET A 100 -1.17 -24.41 10.97
C MET A 100 -0.08 -23.68 10.17
N SER A 101 0.81 -24.43 9.51
CA SER A 101 1.85 -23.87 8.63
C SER A 101 1.25 -23.06 7.48
N GLU A 102 0.19 -23.55 6.84
CA GLU A 102 -0.50 -22.84 5.75
C GLU A 102 -1.08 -21.49 6.21
N LEU A 103 -1.71 -21.46 7.38
CA LEU A 103 -2.29 -20.24 7.94
C LEU A 103 -1.21 -19.19 8.28
N GLN A 104 -0.06 -19.64 8.78
CA GLN A 104 1.08 -18.75 9.05
C GLN A 104 1.75 -18.25 7.78
N LYS A 105 1.86 -19.10 6.74
CA LYS A 105 2.33 -18.70 5.41
C LYS A 105 1.46 -17.60 4.80
N ILE A 106 0.13 -17.70 4.93
CA ILE A 106 -0.80 -16.67 4.45
C ILE A 106 -0.54 -15.35 5.17
N ASN A 107 -0.47 -15.35 6.51
CA ASN A 107 -0.22 -14.13 7.28
C ASN A 107 1.11 -13.45 6.88
N ASN A 108 2.19 -14.22 6.84
CA ASN A 108 3.51 -13.71 6.52
C ASN A 108 3.55 -13.17 5.08
N ALA A 109 2.98 -13.89 4.12
CA ALA A 109 2.93 -13.45 2.73
C ALA A 109 2.20 -12.12 2.57
N VAL A 110 1.10 -11.89 3.30
CA VAL A 110 0.35 -10.64 3.26
C VAL A 110 1.15 -9.50 3.87
N ARG A 111 1.74 -9.71 5.05
CA ARG A 111 2.60 -8.72 5.72
C ARG A 111 3.77 -8.30 4.82
N ASP A 112 4.46 -9.29 4.22
CA ASP A 112 5.62 -9.03 3.38
C ASP A 112 5.23 -8.26 2.10
N ARG A 113 4.06 -8.58 1.50
CA ARG A 113 3.50 -7.81 0.38
C ARG A 113 3.14 -6.39 0.76
N LEU A 114 2.51 -6.18 1.92
CA LEU A 114 2.18 -4.83 2.39
C LEU A 114 3.45 -4.00 2.61
N GLY A 115 4.48 -4.58 3.22
CA GLY A 115 5.80 -3.95 3.33
C GLY A 115 6.40 -3.61 1.95
N GLU A 116 6.30 -4.52 0.98
CA GLU A 116 6.75 -4.27 -0.40
C GLU A 116 5.98 -3.10 -1.04
N THR A 117 4.65 -3.05 -0.90
CA THR A 117 3.82 -1.95 -1.45
C THR A 117 4.13 -0.61 -0.82
N GLN A 118 4.33 -0.55 0.51
CA GLN A 118 4.73 0.66 1.22
C GLN A 118 6.11 1.14 0.77
N ALA A 119 7.06 0.23 0.56
CA ALA A 119 8.38 0.55 0.04
C ALA A 119 8.30 1.11 -1.40
N LYS A 120 7.43 0.55 -2.26
CA LYS A 120 7.19 1.08 -3.61
C LYS A 120 6.59 2.47 -3.60
N LEU A 121 5.62 2.73 -2.72
CA LEU A 121 5.05 4.07 -2.52
C LEU A 121 6.13 5.05 -2.08
N GLY A 122 6.92 4.70 -1.07
CA GLY A 122 8.03 5.55 -0.59
C GLY A 122 9.08 5.81 -1.67
N GLY A 123 9.42 4.80 -2.47
CA GLY A 123 10.32 4.93 -3.61
C GLY A 123 9.78 5.86 -4.70
N PHE A 124 8.50 5.74 -5.05
CA PHE A 124 7.85 6.63 -6.00
C PHE A 124 7.86 8.08 -5.50
N VAL A 125 7.44 8.29 -4.25
CA VAL A 125 7.37 9.62 -3.65
C VAL A 125 8.74 10.29 -3.60
N ARG A 126 9.77 9.57 -3.16
CA ARG A 126 11.12 10.12 -3.04
C ARG A 126 11.81 10.32 -4.38
N TRP A 127 11.84 9.28 -5.22
CA TRP A 127 12.68 9.26 -6.41
C TRP A 127 11.97 9.72 -7.68
N THR A 128 10.64 9.64 -7.72
CA THR A 128 9.85 10.09 -8.87
C THR A 128 9.29 11.50 -8.66
N LEU A 129 8.80 11.80 -7.46
CA LEU A 129 8.22 13.12 -7.17
C LEU A 129 9.19 14.11 -6.52
N GLY A 130 10.32 13.63 -5.97
CA GLY A 130 11.34 14.48 -5.38
C GLY A 130 11.06 14.93 -3.95
N PHE A 131 10.13 14.29 -3.24
CA PHE A 131 9.95 14.51 -1.81
C PHE A 131 11.11 13.83 -1.05
N ASN A 132 12.12 14.62 -0.69
CA ASN A 132 13.35 14.16 -0.03
C ASN A 132 13.08 13.49 1.34
N GLY A 133 12.06 13.94 2.06
CA GLY A 133 11.54 13.31 3.28
C GLY A 133 10.66 12.09 3.02
N GLY A 134 10.48 11.70 1.75
CA GLY A 134 9.67 10.56 1.34
C GLY A 134 8.21 10.71 1.77
N VAL A 135 7.65 9.64 2.34
CA VAL A 135 6.25 9.60 2.77
C VAL A 135 5.95 10.63 3.88
N TYR A 136 6.93 10.95 4.74
CA TYR A 136 6.76 11.98 5.76
C TYR A 136 6.51 13.37 5.15
N GLU A 137 7.23 13.70 4.08
CA GLU A 137 7.04 14.96 3.36
C GLU A 137 5.72 14.95 2.57
N LEU A 138 5.29 13.81 2.03
CA LEU A 138 3.96 13.66 1.42
C LEU A 138 2.85 14.06 2.40
N GLU A 139 2.94 13.66 3.67
CA GLU A 139 1.99 14.03 4.72
C GLU A 139 2.02 15.51 5.08
N ASN A 140 3.21 16.12 4.99
CA ASN A 140 3.46 17.50 5.39
C ASN A 140 3.61 18.46 4.19
N ALA A 141 3.22 18.06 2.98
CA ALA A 141 3.50 18.81 1.74
C ALA A 141 3.02 20.28 1.77
N TRP A 142 1.97 20.60 2.54
CA TRP A 142 1.47 21.96 2.76
C TRP A 142 2.45 22.85 3.56
N ARG A 143 3.26 22.25 4.44
CA ARG A 143 4.30 22.94 5.23
C ARG A 143 5.62 23.10 4.48
N VAL A 144 5.91 22.22 3.54
CA VAL A 144 7.18 22.25 2.77
C VAL A 144 7.08 23.18 1.56
N ALA A 145 5.90 23.33 0.95
CA ALA A 145 5.67 24.29 -0.14
C ALA A 145 5.54 25.76 0.35
N GLY A 146 5.39 26.01 1.65
CA GLY A 146 5.27 27.35 2.24
C GLY A 146 6.59 27.97 2.73
N GLY A 147 7.72 27.36 2.39
CA GLY A 147 9.05 27.79 2.81
C GLY A 147 9.86 28.43 1.67
N VAL A 148 9.30 29.45 1.00
CA VAL A 148 10.04 30.48 0.25
C VAL A 148 9.31 31.81 0.43
#